data_AF-A0A090LST6-F1
#
_entry.id   AF-A0A090LST6-F1
#
_cell.length_a   1.000
_cell.length_b   1.000
_cell.length_c   1.000
_cell.angle_alpha   90.00
_cell.angle_beta   90.00
_cell.angle_gamma   90.00
#
_symmetry.space_group_name_H-M   'P 1'
#
loop_
_entity.id
_entity.type
_entity.pdbx_description
1 polymer ?
#
loop_
_entity_poly.entity_id
_entity_poly.type
_entity_poly.pdbx_seq_one_letter_code
_entity_poly.pdbx_strand_id
1 'polypeptide(L)'
;MPPETSFKLLSKDLLCTLCLKIIGSYKKEYDEHGNTFIEKLKKTCNEYPNKLEAKRCLNGFTLEALELLKNNNEHEICETVKLCKVNEKSLPLEEFIEGSGKDKEPIPNNPLARKYDGTFL
;
A
#
# COMPACT_ATOMS: atom_id res chain seq x y z
N MET A 1 -17.03 -23.23 4.03
CA MET A 1 -17.06 -21.94 3.29
C MET A 1 -15.92 -21.10 3.83
N PRO A 2 -14.99 -20.61 2.99
CA PRO A 2 -13.99 -19.66 3.46
C PRO A 2 -14.69 -18.34 3.84
N PRO A 3 -14.22 -17.64 4.87
CA PRO A 3 -14.81 -16.36 5.27
C PRO A 3 -14.63 -15.36 4.14
N GLU A 4 -15.74 -14.74 3.71
CA GLU A 4 -15.70 -13.57 2.84
C GLU A 4 -15.09 -12.43 3.64
N THR A 5 -13.78 -12.22 3.49
CA THR A 5 -13.12 -11.00 3.91
C THR A 5 -13.69 -9.86 3.07
N SER A 6 -14.75 -9.25 3.58
CA SER A 6 -15.17 -7.92 3.16
C SER A 6 -14.01 -6.97 3.44
N PHE A 7 -13.17 -6.74 2.44
CA PHE A 7 -12.35 -5.54 2.38
C PHE A 7 -13.36 -4.39 2.43
N LYS A 8 -13.60 -3.87 3.64
CA LYS A 8 -14.24 -2.57 3.83
C LYS A 8 -13.58 -1.65 2.82
N LEU A 9 -14.37 -1.12 1.90
CA LEU A 9 -13.92 -0.19 0.86
C LEU A 9 -12.88 0.73 1.50
N LEU A 10 -11.63 0.66 1.02
CA LEU A 10 -10.64 1.68 1.33
C LEU A 10 -11.34 3.01 1.04
N SER A 11 -11.47 3.88 2.04
CA SER A 11 -12.09 5.18 1.85
C SER A 11 -11.35 5.88 0.71
N LYS A 12 -12.05 6.68 -0.11
CA LYS A 12 -11.42 7.35 -1.25
C LYS A 12 -10.20 8.18 -0.81
N ASP A 13 -10.29 8.77 0.39
CA ASP A 13 -9.20 9.54 0.99
C ASP A 13 -7.96 8.68 1.33
N LEU A 14 -8.18 7.41 1.69
CA LEU A 14 -7.11 6.43 1.90
C LEU A 14 -6.48 6.00 0.57
N LEU A 15 -7.28 5.83 -0.48
CA LEU A 15 -6.79 5.52 -1.83
C LEU A 15 -5.93 6.65 -2.39
N CYS A 16 -6.34 7.91 -2.18
CA CYS A 16 -5.54 9.07 -2.57
C CYS A 16 -4.20 9.08 -1.83
N THR A 17 -4.23 8.91 -0.50
CA THR A 17 -3.01 8.90 0.32
C THR A 17 -2.04 7.78 -0.07
N LEU A 18 -2.57 6.58 -0.35
CA LEU A 18 -1.76 5.46 -0.83
C LEU A 18 -1.16 5.75 -2.21
N CYS A 19 -1.96 6.30 -3.12
CA CYS A 19 -1.47 6.68 -4.44
C CYS A 19 -0.30 7.67 -4.34
N LEU A 20 -0.48 8.76 -3.59
CA LEU A 20 0.55 9.79 -3.42
C LEU A 20 1.87 9.20 -2.89
N LYS A 21 1.80 8.32 -1.88
CA LYS A 21 2.97 7.65 -1.31
C LYS A 21 3.66 6.71 -2.31
N ILE A 22 2.89 5.94 -3.06
CA ILE A 22 3.41 5.00 -4.06
C ILE A 22 4.10 5.76 -5.19
N ILE A 23 3.43 6.77 -5.74
CA ILE A 23 4.00 7.57 -6.85
C ILE A 23 5.22 8.36 -6.39
N GLY A 24 5.20 8.94 -5.18
CA GLY A 24 6.38 9.62 -4.63
C GLY A 24 7.58 8.69 -4.46
N SER A 25 7.34 7.47 -3.98
CA SER A 25 8.39 6.42 -3.89
C SER A 25 8.91 6.04 -5.28
N TYR A 26 8.01 5.88 -6.27
CA TYR A 26 8.38 5.51 -7.62
C TYR A 26 9.18 6.60 -8.33
N LYS A 27 8.83 7.87 -8.14
CA LYS A 27 9.60 9.00 -8.68
C LYS A 27 11.01 9.02 -8.09
N LYS A 28 11.14 8.90 -6.77
CA LYS A 28 12.44 8.85 -6.09
C LYS A 28 13.33 7.70 -6.61
N GLU A 29 12.78 6.50 -6.65
CA GLU A 29 13.50 5.32 -7.18
C GLU A 29 13.85 5.47 -8.65
N TYR A 30 12.98 6.10 -9.45
CA TYR A 30 13.25 6.39 -10.84
C TYR A 30 14.37 7.44 -11.00
N ASP A 31 14.40 8.48 -10.17
CA ASP A 31 15.47 9.49 -10.20
C ASP A 31 16.82 8.90 -9.78
N GLU A 32 16.83 7.95 -8.83
CA GLU A 32 18.05 7.28 -8.34
C GLU A 32 18.56 6.15 -9.25
N HIS A 33 17.66 5.42 -9.93
CA HIS A 33 18.00 4.18 -10.65
C HIS A 33 17.57 4.15 -12.12
N GLY A 34 16.81 5.14 -12.57
CA GLY A 34 16.35 5.29 -13.95
C GLY A 34 15.60 4.07 -14.46
N ASN A 35 15.93 3.66 -15.69
CA ASN A 35 15.30 2.51 -16.34
C ASN A 35 15.54 1.17 -15.59
N THR A 36 16.57 1.07 -14.76
CA THR A 36 16.83 -0.14 -13.95
C THR A 36 15.69 -0.41 -12.98
N PHE A 37 15.10 0.63 -12.41
CA PHE A 37 13.93 0.53 -11.54
C PHE A 37 12.71 -0.01 -12.31
N ILE A 38 12.46 0.51 -13.51
CA ILE A 38 11.36 0.06 -14.37
C ILE A 38 11.50 -1.41 -14.75
N GLU A 39 12.72 -1.86 -15.08
CA GLU A 39 12.99 -3.25 -15.40
C GLU A 39 12.81 -4.17 -14.17
N LYS A 40 13.13 -3.70 -12.96
CA LYS A 40 12.81 -4.42 -11.73
C LYS A 40 11.29 -4.56 -11.53
N LEU A 41 10.52 -3.49 -11.69
CA LEU A 41 9.06 -3.55 -11.58
C LEU A 41 8.43 -4.52 -12.59
N LYS A 42 8.88 -4.49 -13.85
CA LYS A 42 8.44 -5.45 -14.87
C LYS A 42 8.75 -6.90 -14.48
N LYS A 43 9.90 -7.16 -13.85
CA LYS A 43 10.22 -8.51 -13.34
C LYS A 43 9.25 -8.94 -12.27
N THR A 44 8.92 -8.06 -11.32
CA THR A 44 7.92 -8.33 -10.28
C THR A 44 6.54 -8.67 -10.87
N CYS A 45 6.16 -8.07 -12.01
CA CYS A 45 4.92 -8.47 -12.69
C CYS A 45 4.88 -9.95 -13.10
N ASN A 46 6.02 -10.58 -13.38
CA ASN A 46 6.08 -12.00 -13.74
C ASN A 46 5.98 -12.93 -12.53
N GLU A 47 6.08 -12.40 -11.31
CA GLU A 47 5.96 -13.16 -10.07
C GLU A 47 4.48 -13.38 -9.68
N TYR A 48 3.54 -12.68 -10.34
CA TYR A 48 2.12 -12.91 -10.11
C TYR A 48 1.73 -14.34 -10.52
N PRO A 49 1.03 -15.09 -9.65
CA PRO A 49 0.63 -16.46 -9.95
C PRO A 49 -0.42 -16.53 -11.08
N ASN A 50 -1.18 -15.44 -11.27
CA ASN A 50 -2.19 -15.33 -12.31
C ASN A 50 -1.61 -14.66 -13.57
N LYS A 51 -1.60 -15.39 -14.68
CA LYS A 51 -1.12 -14.89 -15.99
C LYS A 51 -1.87 -13.65 -16.47
N LEU A 52 -3.15 -13.51 -16.16
CA LEU A 52 -3.94 -12.34 -16.54
C LEU A 52 -3.50 -11.09 -15.76
N GLU A 53 -3.21 -11.24 -14.47
CA GLU A 53 -2.71 -10.17 -13.61
C GLU A 53 -1.29 -9.76 -13.99
N ALA A 54 -0.41 -10.74 -14.24
CA ALA A 54 0.93 -10.50 -14.78
C ALA A 54 0.89 -9.68 -16.08
N LYS A 55 0.00 -10.06 -17.02
CA LYS A 55 -0.19 -9.34 -18.29
C LYS A 55 -0.72 -7.92 -18.07
N ARG A 56 -1.69 -7.73 -17.17
CA ARG A 56 -2.21 -6.39 -16.82
C ARG A 56 -1.13 -5.50 -16.22
N CYS A 57 -0.31 -6.05 -15.32
CA CYS A 57 0.82 -5.36 -14.72
C CYS A 57 1.84 -4.93 -15.79
N LEU A 58 2.26 -5.85 -16.66
CA LEU A 58 3.20 -5.54 -17.75
C LEU A 58 2.65 -4.51 -18.75
N ASN A 59 1.36 -4.56 -19.06
CA ASN A 59 0.71 -3.61 -19.94
C ASN A 59 0.65 -2.18 -19.37
N GLY A 60 0.88 -2.00 -18.06
CA GLY A 60 0.93 -0.69 -17.42
C GLY A 60 2.19 0.11 -17.74
N PHE A 61 3.26 -0.53 -18.24
CA PHE A 61 4.52 0.14 -18.58
C PHE A 61 4.52 0.70 -20.00
N THR A 62 3.55 1.57 -20.31
CA THR A 62 3.50 2.30 -21.58
C THR A 62 4.46 3.49 -21.56
N LEU A 63 4.85 3.98 -22.74
CA LEU A 63 5.65 5.21 -22.84
C LEU A 63 4.93 6.39 -22.19
N GLU A 64 3.63 6.53 -22.42
CA GLU A 64 2.78 7.56 -21.81
C GLU A 64 2.79 7.49 -20.27
N ALA A 65 2.69 6.29 -19.70
CA ALA A 65 2.75 6.12 -18.24
C ALA A 65 4.12 6.50 -17.65
N LEU A 66 5.20 6.19 -18.38
CA LEU A 66 6.55 6.59 -17.97
C LEU A 66 6.78 8.09 -18.11
N GLU A 67 6.21 8.73 -19.13
CA GLU A 67 6.25 10.18 -19.30
C GLU A 67 5.45 10.90 -18.22
N LEU A 68 4.26 10.39 -17.87
CA LEU A 68 3.47 10.87 -16.74
C LEU A 68 4.29 10.80 -15.44
N LEU A 69 4.93 9.66 -15.17
CA LEU A 69 5.76 9.50 -13.96
C LEU A 69 6.90 10.54 -13.89
N LYS A 70 7.49 10.92 -15.02
CA LYS A 70 8.59 11.88 -15.09
C LYS A 70 8.14 13.33 -14.95
N ASN A 71 7.15 13.71 -15.75
CA ASN A 71 6.86 15.12 -16.02
C ASN A 71 5.83 15.70 -15.05
N ASN A 72 5.03 14.86 -14.39
CA ASN A 72 3.95 15.30 -13.51
C ASN A 72 4.32 15.08 -12.04
N ASN A 73 3.75 15.89 -11.16
CA ASN A 73 3.85 15.64 -9.72
C ASN A 73 2.94 14.48 -9.29
N GLU A 74 3.16 13.96 -8.09
CA GLU A 74 2.45 12.81 -7.54
C GLU A 74 0.94 13.02 -7.53
N HIS A 75 0.51 14.25 -7.24
CA HIS A 75 -0.90 14.60 -7.12
C HIS A 75 -1.62 14.56 -8.47
N GLU A 76 -1.04 15.19 -9.50
CA GLU A 76 -1.55 15.17 -10.87
C GLU A 76 -1.66 13.74 -11.42
N ILE A 77 -0.67 12.90 -11.13
CA ILE A 77 -0.71 11.48 -11.52
C ILE A 77 -1.87 10.77 -10.83
N CYS A 78 -2.03 10.97 -9.52
CA CYS A 78 -3.09 10.35 -8.73
C CYS A 78 -4.50 10.87 -9.09
N GLU A 79 -4.62 12.12 -9.53
CA GLU A 79 -5.84 12.68 -10.09
C GLU A 79 -6.17 12.04 -11.45
N THR A 80 -5.16 11.87 -12.31
CA THR A 80 -5.30 11.25 -13.65
C THR A 80 -5.85 9.83 -13.55
N VAL A 81 -5.38 9.04 -12.57
CA VAL A 81 -5.89 7.68 -12.31
C VAL A 81 -7.15 7.65 -11.44
N LYS A 82 -7.74 8.82 -11.15
CA LYS A 82 -8.98 8.99 -10.37
C LYS A 82 -8.91 8.43 -8.95
N LEU A 83 -7.71 8.40 -8.36
CA LEU A 83 -7.49 8.01 -6.98
C LEU A 83 -7.50 9.20 -6.02
N CYS A 84 -7.21 10.41 -6.52
CA CYS A 84 -7.36 11.68 -5.80
C CYS A 84 -8.37 12.58 -6.49
N LYS A 85 -9.04 13.45 -5.73
CA LYS A 85 -9.74 14.62 -6.25
C LYS A 85 -8.78 15.80 -6.39
N VAL A 86 -9.21 16.78 -7.18
CA VAL A 86 -8.52 18.08 -7.33
C VAL A 86 -8.22 18.68 -5.95
N ASN A 87 -6.96 19.02 -5.70
CA ASN A 87 -6.46 19.60 -4.44
C ASN A 87 -6.67 18.77 -3.16
N GLU A 88 -6.90 17.45 -3.29
CA GLU A 88 -7.01 16.56 -2.13
C GLU A 88 -5.66 16.41 -1.42
N LYS A 89 -5.64 16.51 -0.08
CA LYS A 89 -4.41 16.41 0.71
C LYS A 89 -4.26 15.00 1.28
N SER A 90 -3.03 14.51 1.41
CA SER A 90 -2.74 13.25 2.08
C SER A 90 -3.21 13.29 3.54
N LEU A 91 -3.80 12.19 4.01
CA LEU A 91 -4.11 12.02 5.42
C LEU A 91 -2.84 11.98 6.27
N PRO A 92 -2.87 12.49 7.52
CA PRO A 92 -1.75 12.37 8.47
C PRO A 92 -1.39 10.89 8.71
N LEU A 93 -0.11 10.63 8.99
CA LEU A 93 0.41 9.26 9.14
C LEU A 93 -0.20 8.54 10.37
N GLU A 94 -0.77 9.29 11.32
CA GLU A 94 -1.29 8.77 12.59
C GLU A 94 -2.60 7.97 12.45
N GLU A 95 -3.36 8.12 11.36
CA GLU A 95 -4.62 7.36 11.16
C GLU A 95 -4.42 5.94 10.60
N PHE A 96 -3.17 5.52 10.36
CA PHE A 96 -2.87 4.16 9.88
C PHE A 96 -2.83 3.10 11.00
N ILE A 97 -2.97 3.51 12.27
CA ILE A 97 -3.06 2.61 13.42
C ILE A 97 -4.38 2.86 14.15
N GLU A 98 -5.47 2.26 13.70
CA GLU A 98 -6.60 1.99 14.61
C GLU A 98 -7.40 0.76 14.14
N GLY A 99 -6.70 -0.39 14.18
CA GLY A 99 -7.35 -1.59 14.70
C GLY A 99 -7.64 -1.32 16.18
N SER A 100 -8.92 -1.38 16.55
CA SER A 100 -9.46 -1.04 17.86
C SER A 100 -8.64 -1.62 19.03
N GLY A 101 -7.93 -0.74 19.72
CA GLY A 101 -7.34 -1.00 21.04
C GLY A 101 -7.68 0.18 21.94
N LYS A 102 -8.94 0.25 22.38
CA LYS A 102 -9.32 1.16 23.46
C LYS A 102 -8.59 0.76 24.74
N ASP A 103 -8.34 1.80 25.52
CA ASP A 103 -8.08 1.83 26.96
C ASP A 103 -6.62 1.72 27.42
N LYS A 104 -6.12 2.92 27.76
CA LYS A 104 -5.19 3.16 28.87
C LYS A 104 -5.62 2.34 30.09
N GLU A 105 -4.74 1.49 30.59
CA GLU A 105 -4.32 1.45 32.00
C GLU A 105 -3.19 0.40 32.18
N PRO A 106 -2.17 0.66 33.00
CA PRO A 106 -1.15 -0.33 33.32
C PRO A 106 -1.77 -1.46 34.16
N ILE A 107 -1.65 -2.70 33.70
CA ILE A 107 -2.10 -3.89 34.42
C ILE A 107 -1.37 -3.97 35.77
N PRO A 108 -2.05 -3.94 36.93
CA PRO A 108 -1.40 -4.20 38.20
C PRO A 108 -0.98 -5.68 38.28
N ASN A 109 0.22 -5.93 38.82
CA ASN A 109 0.79 -7.26 39.04
C ASN A 109 -0.25 -8.23 39.63
N ASN A 110 -0.75 -9.18 38.84
CA ASN A 110 -1.62 -10.24 39.31
C ASN A 110 -0.78 -11.51 39.60
N PRO A 111 -0.69 -11.98 40.85
CA PRO A 111 0.13 -13.15 41.23
C PRO A 111 -0.33 -14.51 40.67
N LEU A 112 -1.44 -14.57 39.93
CA LEU A 112 -2.06 -15.81 39.48
C LEU A 112 -1.60 -16.32 38.11
N ALA A 113 -0.66 -15.65 37.43
CA ALA A 113 -0.08 -16.11 36.16
C ALA A 113 0.89 -17.31 36.32
N ARG A 114 1.07 -17.84 37.53
CA ARG A 114 1.72 -19.14 37.75
C ARG A 114 0.68 -20.24 37.73
N LYS A 115 0.50 -20.85 36.56
CA LYS A 115 0.24 -22.28 36.34
C LYS A 115 -0.24 -22.43 34.90
N TYR A 116 0.65 -22.89 34.03
CA TYR A 116 0.43 -23.97 33.07
C TYR A 116 1.78 -24.24 32.39
N ASP A 117 2.71 -24.76 33.20
CA ASP A 117 3.73 -25.67 32.68
C ASP A 117 3.00 -26.99 32.44
N GLY A 118 2.85 -27.37 31.18
CA GLY A 118 1.97 -28.46 30.77
C GLY A 118 2.35 -29.00 29.40
N THR A 119 3.45 -29.74 29.38
CA THR A 119 3.86 -30.71 28.37
C THR A 119 2.67 -31.42 27.73
N PHE A 120 2.60 -31.46 26.40
CA PHE A 120 1.83 -32.47 25.67
C PHE A 120 2.61 -32.94 24.43
N LEU A 121 3.19 -34.15 24.61
CA LEU A 121 3.61 -35.21 23.69
C LEU A 121 4.37 -34.85 22.40
#